data_AF-F1YVX4-F1
#
_entry.id   AF-F1YVX4-F1
#
_cell.length_a   1.000
_cell.length_b   1.000
_cell.length_c   1.000
_cell.angle_alpha   90.00
_cell.angle_beta   90.00
_cell.angle_gamma   90.00
#
_symmetry.space_group_name_H-M   'P 1'
#
loop_
_entity.id
_entity.type
_entity.pdbx_description
1 polymer ?
#
loop_
_entity_poly.entity_id
_entity_poly.type
_entity_poly.pdbx_seq_one_letter_code
_entity_poly.pdbx_strand_id
1 'polypeptide(L)'
;MTITSPLSIRLGLIAGLFFAGSSIYSTRACANETLTLDAAAQATYALVKQIGEQRFTAPDFRPGTVRHMVMFQFRTTATAAERQEVTRRFLELATHSRRPNGKPVVANLESGPQNSGENADHGLDYGYLVTFRSEGDRNYYVGRPIVHTSGCFDPAHDAFKKFAAPFLANVVVFDFTVK
;
A
#
# COMPACT_ATOMS: atom_id res chain seq x y z
N MET A 1 -25.34 71.92 -42.77
CA MET A 1 -25.40 70.85 -43.79
C MET A 1 -24.57 69.70 -43.23
N THR A 2 -25.05 68.51 -42.88
CA THR A 2 -26.28 67.73 -43.19
C THR A 2 -26.38 66.70 -42.03
N ILE A 3 -27.41 66.69 -41.17
CA ILE A 3 -28.56 65.75 -41.14
C ILE A 3 -28.17 64.33 -41.62
N THR A 4 -28.20 63.28 -40.78
CA THR A 4 -29.40 62.44 -40.55
C THR A 4 -29.43 61.72 -39.17
N SER A 5 -30.57 61.82 -38.48
CA SER A 5 -31.13 60.82 -37.52
C SER A 5 -32.03 59.82 -38.30
N PRO A 6 -32.94 58.99 -37.72
CA PRO A 6 -33.17 58.55 -36.31
C PRO A 6 -33.49 57.02 -36.20
N LEU A 7 -33.65 56.48 -34.98
CA LEU A 7 -34.95 55.93 -34.49
C LEU A 7 -34.81 55.25 -33.11
N SER A 8 -35.75 55.62 -32.23
CA SER A 8 -36.08 55.02 -30.93
C SER A 8 -36.46 53.54 -31.02
N ILE A 9 -36.52 52.83 -29.87
CA ILE A 9 -37.75 52.18 -29.35
C ILE A 9 -37.50 51.29 -28.10
N ARG A 10 -38.23 51.68 -27.03
CA ARG A 10 -38.98 50.90 -26.02
C ARG A 10 -38.31 49.96 -25.01
N LEU A 11 -38.58 50.35 -23.76
CA LEU A 11 -38.70 49.57 -22.53
C LEU A 11 -39.58 48.31 -22.72
N GLY A 12 -39.08 47.16 -22.26
CA GLY A 12 -39.81 45.91 -22.16
C GLY A 12 -39.49 45.18 -20.86
N LEU A 13 -40.46 45.17 -19.95
CA LEU A 13 -40.52 44.41 -18.71
C LEU A 13 -40.68 42.91 -19.05
N ILE A 14 -39.78 42.03 -18.60
CA ILE A 14 -40.05 40.59 -18.58
C ILE A 14 -39.75 40.00 -17.20
N ALA A 15 -40.79 39.32 -16.72
CA ALA A 15 -40.98 38.66 -15.44
C ALA A 15 -39.86 37.71 -15.05
N GLY A 16 -39.55 37.72 -13.75
CA GLY A 16 -38.75 36.70 -13.10
C GLY A 16 -39.50 35.36 -13.05
N LEU A 17 -38.82 34.31 -13.49
CA LEU A 17 -39.16 32.93 -13.16
C LEU A 17 -38.26 32.51 -11.99
N PHE A 18 -38.88 32.30 -10.83
CA PHE A 18 -38.29 31.57 -9.71
C PHE A 18 -38.03 30.12 -10.14
N PHE A 19 -36.77 29.75 -10.35
CA PHE A 19 -36.37 28.35 -10.23
C PHE A 19 -35.79 28.15 -8.82
N ALA A 20 -36.59 27.51 -7.96
CA ALA A 20 -36.11 26.94 -6.71
C ALA A 20 -35.14 25.80 -7.05
N GLY A 21 -33.85 26.13 -7.16
CA GLY A 21 -32.79 25.14 -7.17
C GLY A 21 -32.62 24.59 -5.76
N SER A 22 -33.27 23.47 -5.46
CA SER A 22 -33.00 22.67 -4.27
C SER A 22 -31.55 22.19 -4.34
N SER A 23 -30.63 22.97 -3.76
CA SER A 23 -29.26 22.53 -3.48
C SER A 23 -29.34 21.50 -2.36
N ILE A 24 -29.60 20.25 -2.76
CA ILE A 24 -29.29 19.09 -1.96
C ILE A 24 -27.77 19.01 -1.90
N TYR A 25 -27.21 19.75 -0.93
CA TYR A 25 -25.92 19.41 -0.34
C TYR A 25 -26.03 17.94 0.06
N SER A 26 -25.49 17.06 -0.79
CA SER A 26 -25.27 15.68 -0.45
C SER A 26 -24.25 15.68 0.68
N THR A 27 -24.73 15.67 1.92
CA THR A 27 -23.97 15.20 3.06
C THR A 27 -23.61 13.75 2.77
N ARG A 28 -22.47 13.54 2.11
CA ARG A 28 -21.77 12.25 2.18
C ARG A 28 -21.39 12.09 3.64
N ALA A 29 -22.23 11.36 4.37
CA ALA A 29 -21.86 10.78 5.65
C ALA A 29 -20.51 10.10 5.45
N CYS A 30 -19.52 10.48 6.27
CA CYS A 30 -18.30 9.71 6.43
C CYS A 30 -18.71 8.37 7.03
N ALA A 31 -19.05 7.41 6.17
CA ALA A 31 -19.19 6.03 6.58
C ALA A 31 -17.84 5.60 7.15
N ASN A 32 -17.85 5.29 8.43
CA ASN A 32 -16.76 4.60 9.10
C ASN A 32 -16.76 3.17 8.53
N GLU A 33 -16.27 3.00 7.30
CA GLU A 33 -16.09 1.69 6.68
C GLU A 33 -15.13 0.93 7.59
N THR A 34 -15.69 -0.01 8.34
CA THR A 34 -14.89 -1.05 8.96
C THR A 34 -14.32 -1.84 7.80
N LEU A 35 -13.08 -1.53 7.39
CA LEU A 35 -12.41 -2.19 6.27
C LEU A 35 -12.45 -3.69 6.52
N THR A 36 -13.33 -4.38 5.78
CA THR A 36 -13.47 -5.82 5.87
C THR A 36 -12.21 -6.42 5.24
N LEU A 37 -11.50 -7.24 6.01
CA LEU A 37 -10.34 -7.99 5.50
C LEU A 37 -10.74 -8.79 4.25
N ASP A 38 -9.84 -8.87 3.26
CA ASP A 38 -10.05 -9.73 2.09
C ASP A 38 -10.02 -11.23 2.47
N ALA A 39 -10.45 -12.08 1.54
CA ALA A 39 -10.56 -13.52 1.78
C ALA A 39 -9.22 -14.19 2.14
N ALA A 40 -8.10 -13.74 1.55
CA ALA A 40 -6.78 -14.31 1.84
C ALA A 40 -6.29 -13.90 3.24
N ALA A 41 -6.54 -12.63 3.62
CA ALA A 41 -6.29 -12.17 4.97
C ALA A 41 -7.14 -12.96 5.99
N GLN A 42 -8.45 -13.09 5.77
CA GLN A 42 -9.34 -13.86 6.65
C GLN A 42 -8.89 -15.31 6.84
N ALA A 43 -8.55 -16.01 5.74
CA ALA A 43 -8.03 -17.37 5.79
C ALA A 43 -6.73 -17.46 6.58
N THR A 44 -5.84 -16.47 6.44
CA THR A 44 -4.58 -16.40 7.18
C THR A 44 -4.82 -16.22 8.68
N TYR A 45 -5.67 -15.27 9.10
CA TYR A 45 -6.01 -15.09 10.51
C TYR A 45 -6.66 -16.35 11.12
N ALA A 46 -7.56 -17.00 10.39
CA ALA A 46 -8.18 -18.25 10.84
C ALA A 46 -7.14 -19.37 11.02
N LEU A 47 -6.19 -19.50 10.08
CA LEU A 47 -5.12 -20.48 10.17
C LEU A 47 -4.21 -20.22 11.38
N VAL A 48 -3.79 -18.98 11.61
CA VAL A 48 -2.97 -18.61 12.78
C VAL A 48 -3.70 -18.94 14.08
N LYS A 49 -5.00 -18.63 14.16
CA LYS A 49 -5.83 -19.00 15.33
C LYS A 49 -5.89 -20.51 15.55
N GLN A 50 -5.91 -21.30 14.47
CA GLN A 50 -5.99 -22.75 14.53
C GLN A 50 -4.66 -23.40 14.97
N ILE A 51 -3.52 -22.95 14.43
CA ILE A 51 -2.23 -23.63 14.61
C ILE A 51 -1.26 -22.92 15.57
N GLY A 52 -1.56 -21.68 15.94
CA GLY A 52 -0.71 -20.82 16.75
C GLY A 52 0.42 -20.15 15.97
N GLU A 53 0.86 -18.99 16.45
CA GLU A 53 1.90 -18.18 15.80
C GLU A 53 3.26 -18.88 15.71
N GLN A 54 3.62 -19.68 16.72
CA GLN A 54 4.88 -20.44 16.73
C GLN A 54 4.96 -21.42 15.56
N ARG A 55 3.88 -22.20 15.30
CA ARG A 55 3.86 -23.12 14.17
C ARG A 55 3.79 -22.38 12.83
N PHE A 56 2.96 -21.33 12.76
CA PHE A 56 2.77 -20.52 11.55
C PHE A 56 4.07 -19.88 11.06
N THR A 57 4.99 -19.55 11.96
CA THR A 57 6.24 -18.83 11.66
C THR A 57 7.50 -19.70 11.71
N ALA A 58 7.33 -21.00 12.00
CA ALA A 58 8.42 -21.97 12.03
C ALA A 58 9.06 -22.10 10.63
N PRO A 59 10.40 -22.20 10.52
CA PRO A 59 11.11 -22.17 9.23
C PRO A 59 10.74 -23.33 8.28
N ASP A 60 10.23 -24.44 8.79
CA ASP A 60 9.79 -25.61 8.04
C ASP A 60 8.28 -25.61 7.74
N PHE A 61 7.56 -24.53 8.06
CA PHE A 61 6.14 -24.44 7.75
C PHE A 61 5.95 -24.24 6.25
N ARG A 62 5.44 -25.27 5.58
CA ARG A 62 5.19 -25.35 4.12
C ARG A 62 6.44 -24.94 3.32
N PRO A 63 7.46 -25.81 3.26
CA PRO A 63 8.69 -25.54 2.53
C PRO A 63 8.42 -25.40 1.03
N GLY A 64 9.20 -24.56 0.37
CA GLY A 64 9.05 -24.22 -1.04
C GLY A 64 9.44 -22.78 -1.32
N THR A 65 9.70 -22.48 -2.58
CA THR A 65 10.05 -21.12 -2.99
C THR A 65 8.83 -20.21 -2.91
N VAL A 66 8.88 -19.20 -2.04
CA VAL A 66 7.83 -18.19 -1.89
C VAL A 66 8.35 -16.84 -2.40
N ARG A 67 7.50 -16.13 -3.16
CA ARG A 67 7.72 -14.75 -3.59
C ARG A 67 6.83 -13.83 -2.80
N HIS A 68 7.42 -12.74 -2.30
CA HIS A 68 6.74 -11.64 -1.63
C HIS A 68 7.05 -10.37 -2.40
N MET A 69 6.07 -9.92 -3.17
CA MET A 69 6.16 -8.69 -3.96
C MET A 69 5.66 -7.53 -3.12
N VAL A 70 6.43 -6.45 -3.09
CA VAL A 70 6.04 -5.20 -2.43
C VAL A 70 6.26 -4.07 -3.40
N MET A 71 5.23 -3.24 -3.61
CA MET A 71 5.33 -2.05 -4.44
C MET A 71 4.94 -0.84 -3.60
N PHE A 72 5.77 0.19 -3.64
CA PHE A 72 5.56 1.43 -2.89
C PHE A 72 5.09 2.54 -3.81
N GLN A 73 4.11 3.29 -3.33
CA GLN A 73 3.90 4.67 -3.74
C GLN A 73 4.39 5.57 -2.61
N PHE A 74 5.39 6.40 -2.89
CA PHE A 74 5.87 7.38 -1.92
C PHE A 74 4.95 8.60 -1.90
N ARG A 75 4.90 9.27 -0.75
CA ARG A 75 4.22 10.56 -0.64
C ARG A 75 4.88 11.59 -1.55
N THR A 76 4.06 12.51 -2.07
CA THR A 76 4.54 13.65 -2.85
C THR A 76 5.49 14.56 -2.06
N THR A 77 5.40 14.54 -0.72
CA THR A 77 6.28 15.29 0.18
C THR A 77 7.59 14.57 0.51
N ALA A 78 7.74 13.29 0.16
CA ALA A 78 8.98 12.54 0.42
C ALA A 78 10.07 12.97 -0.57
N THR A 79 11.17 13.49 -0.04
CA THR A 79 12.34 13.93 -0.79
C THR A 79 13.07 12.76 -1.46
N ALA A 80 13.91 13.05 -2.46
CA ALA A 80 14.72 12.03 -3.11
C ALA A 80 15.63 11.28 -2.11
N ALA A 81 16.21 11.99 -1.14
CA ALA A 81 17.06 11.38 -0.11
C ALA A 81 16.27 10.44 0.81
N GLU A 82 15.05 10.80 1.22
CA GLU A 82 14.19 9.93 2.03
C GLU A 82 13.75 8.68 1.25
N ARG A 83 13.40 8.83 -0.03
CA ARG A 83 13.06 7.69 -0.90
C ARG A 83 14.25 6.73 -1.02
N GLN A 84 15.44 7.26 -1.28
CA GLN A 84 16.68 6.48 -1.32
C GLN A 84 16.98 5.79 0.01
N GLU A 85 16.77 6.47 1.13
CA GLU A 85 16.99 5.90 2.46
C GLU A 85 16.00 4.76 2.78
N VAL A 86 14.73 4.90 2.40
CA VAL A 86 13.74 3.81 2.49
C VAL A 86 14.19 2.61 1.65
N THR A 87 14.58 2.82 0.38
CA THR A 87 15.08 1.75 -0.48
C THR A 87 16.31 1.09 0.11
N ARG A 88 17.30 1.87 0.56
CA ARG A 88 18.53 1.38 1.18
C ARG A 88 18.25 0.48 2.37
N ARG A 89 17.40 0.92 3.31
CA ARG A 89 17.04 0.13 4.50
C ARG A 89 16.22 -1.12 4.16
N PHE A 90 15.38 -1.08 3.12
CA PHE A 90 14.69 -2.27 2.64
C PHE A 90 15.71 -3.30 2.16
N LEU A 91 16.67 -2.89 1.32
CA LEU A 91 17.72 -3.77 0.80
C LEU A 91 18.58 -4.39 1.92
N GLU A 92 18.85 -3.63 2.97
CA GLU A 92 19.59 -4.11 4.14
C GLU A 92 18.90 -5.25 4.90
N LEU A 93 17.59 -5.48 4.68
CA LEU A 93 16.88 -6.63 5.26
C LEU A 93 17.42 -7.97 4.76
N ALA A 94 18.03 -8.03 3.57
CA ALA A 94 18.77 -9.23 3.14
C ALA A 94 19.88 -9.61 4.14
N THR A 95 20.46 -8.62 4.82
CA THR A 95 21.54 -8.79 5.80
C THR A 95 21.05 -8.79 7.24
N HIS A 96 20.00 -8.04 7.57
CA HIS A 96 19.55 -7.88 8.96
C HIS A 96 18.38 -8.78 9.33
N SER A 97 17.61 -9.28 8.37
CA SER A 97 16.55 -10.26 8.63
C SER A 97 17.17 -11.61 8.98
N ARG A 98 17.15 -11.95 10.27
CA ARG A 98 17.81 -13.13 10.84
C ARG A 98 16.88 -13.83 11.81
N ARG A 99 16.89 -15.15 11.77
CA ARG A 99 16.31 -16.00 12.83
C ARG A 99 17.11 -15.83 14.14
N PRO A 100 16.57 -16.22 15.31
CA PRO A 100 17.30 -16.17 16.58
C PRO A 100 18.64 -16.92 16.58
N ASN A 101 18.76 -17.97 15.76
CA ASN A 101 20.00 -18.72 15.57
C ASN A 101 20.96 -18.12 14.53
N GLY A 102 20.71 -16.89 14.08
CA GLY A 102 21.54 -16.17 13.11
C GLY A 102 21.36 -16.59 11.65
N LYS A 103 20.50 -17.55 11.33
CA LYS A 103 20.26 -17.94 9.92
C LYS A 103 19.51 -16.83 9.16
N PRO A 104 19.86 -16.56 7.90
CA PRO A 104 19.11 -15.61 7.06
C PRO A 104 17.69 -16.12 6.81
N VAL A 105 16.72 -15.21 6.94
CA VAL A 105 15.31 -15.47 6.60
C VAL A 105 15.08 -15.22 5.11
N VAL A 106 15.58 -14.09 4.62
CA VAL A 106 15.54 -13.70 3.20
C VAL A 106 16.57 -14.49 2.41
N ALA A 107 16.11 -15.20 1.38
CA ALA A 107 16.97 -15.99 0.50
C ALA A 107 17.47 -15.21 -0.73
N ASN A 108 16.65 -14.29 -1.27
CA ASN A 108 17.05 -13.33 -2.29
C ASN A 108 16.21 -12.05 -2.14
N LEU A 109 16.76 -10.91 -2.57
CA LEU A 109 16.07 -9.63 -2.55
C LEU A 109 16.49 -8.78 -3.74
N GLU A 110 15.52 -8.43 -4.57
CA GLU A 110 15.70 -7.65 -5.80
C GLU A 110 14.79 -6.42 -5.75
N SER A 111 15.17 -5.32 -6.42
CA SER A 111 14.35 -4.11 -6.43
C SER A 111 14.65 -3.21 -7.63
N GLY A 112 13.70 -2.34 -7.99
CA GLY A 112 13.90 -1.33 -9.03
C GLY A 112 12.75 -0.33 -9.16
N PRO A 113 12.99 0.80 -9.84
CA PRO A 113 11.93 1.78 -10.13
C PRO A 113 10.96 1.23 -11.18
N GLN A 114 9.73 1.73 -11.16
CA GLN A 114 8.77 1.44 -12.23
C GLN A 114 9.25 2.03 -13.57
N ASN A 115 9.17 1.22 -14.63
CA ASN A 115 9.62 1.56 -15.98
C ASN A 115 8.77 0.96 -17.12
N SER A 116 7.58 0.39 -16.83
CA SER A 116 6.76 -0.29 -17.85
C SER A 116 6.23 0.65 -18.96
N GLY A 117 5.96 1.92 -18.67
CA GLY A 117 5.49 2.90 -19.68
C GLY A 117 4.05 2.70 -20.17
N GLU A 118 3.32 1.69 -19.67
CA GLU A 118 1.97 1.35 -20.10
C GLU A 118 0.86 2.12 -19.35
N ASN A 119 1.23 2.98 -18.40
CA ASN A 119 0.30 3.77 -17.58
C ASN A 119 -0.71 2.91 -16.79
N ALA A 120 -0.26 1.74 -16.30
CA ALA A 120 -1.05 0.78 -15.54
C ALA A 120 -0.49 0.51 -14.13
N ASP A 121 0.44 1.35 -13.66
CA ASP A 121 1.13 1.19 -12.37
C ASP A 121 0.31 1.68 -11.16
N HIS A 122 -0.84 2.31 -11.40
CA HIS A 122 -1.70 2.86 -10.34
C HIS A 122 -0.99 3.83 -9.39
N GLY A 123 0.04 4.54 -9.86
CA GLY A 123 0.84 5.48 -9.10
C GLY A 123 1.96 4.85 -8.27
N LEU A 124 2.29 3.57 -8.48
CA LEU A 124 3.38 2.89 -7.77
C LEU A 124 4.75 3.26 -8.38
N ASP A 125 5.70 3.63 -7.51
CA ASP A 125 6.99 4.20 -7.89
C ASP A 125 8.12 3.15 -7.97
N TYR A 126 8.10 2.16 -7.08
CA TYR A 126 9.23 1.27 -6.84
C TYR A 126 8.79 -0.11 -6.39
N GLY A 127 9.39 -1.16 -6.95
CA GLY A 127 9.09 -2.56 -6.64
C GLY A 127 10.23 -3.26 -5.91
N TYR A 128 9.86 -4.21 -5.05
CA TYR A 128 10.75 -5.11 -4.33
C TYR A 128 10.23 -6.54 -4.48
N LEU A 129 11.14 -7.48 -4.74
CA LEU A 129 10.84 -8.91 -4.79
C LEU A 129 11.69 -9.62 -3.74
N VAL A 130 11.03 -10.14 -2.71
CA VAL A 130 11.69 -10.93 -1.67
C VAL A 130 11.41 -12.40 -1.89
N THR A 131 12.46 -13.21 -1.80
CA THR A 131 12.38 -14.67 -1.93
C THR A 131 12.60 -15.33 -0.58
N PHE A 132 11.73 -16.27 -0.24
CA PHE A 132 11.84 -17.13 0.94
C PHE A 132 11.90 -18.62 0.56
N ARG A 133 12.37 -19.44 1.50
CA ARG A 133 12.49 -20.91 1.35
C ARG A 133 11.27 -21.67 1.89
N SER A 134 10.34 -20.97 2.53
CA SER A 134 9.09 -21.53 3.05
C SER A 134 8.08 -20.41 3.31
N GLU A 135 6.80 -20.78 3.43
CA GLU A 135 5.80 -19.83 3.94
C GLU A 135 6.14 -19.39 5.36
N GLY A 136 6.70 -20.28 6.19
CA GLY A 136 7.12 -19.96 7.55
C GLY A 136 8.19 -18.86 7.66
N ASP A 137 9.17 -18.85 6.75
CA ASP A 137 10.13 -17.75 6.63
C ASP A 137 9.45 -16.45 6.23
N ARG A 138 8.56 -16.47 5.22
CA ARG A 138 7.75 -15.30 4.83
C ARG A 138 6.91 -14.78 6.01
N ASN A 139 6.23 -15.67 6.72
CA ASN A 139 5.34 -15.33 7.82
C ASN A 139 6.09 -14.67 8.98
N TYR A 140 7.26 -15.21 9.34
CA TYR A 140 8.14 -14.62 10.34
C TYR A 140 8.65 -13.25 9.92
N TYR A 141 9.10 -13.12 8.67
CA TYR A 141 9.55 -11.86 8.09
C TYR A 141 8.44 -10.80 8.16
N VAL A 142 7.25 -11.09 7.61
CA VAL A 142 6.13 -10.13 7.55
C VAL A 142 5.66 -9.72 8.95
N GLY A 143 5.45 -10.70 9.84
CA GLY A 143 5.10 -10.46 11.24
C GLY A 143 3.76 -9.74 11.42
N ARG A 144 3.78 -8.60 12.13
CA ARG A 144 2.58 -7.77 12.37
C ARG A 144 1.93 -7.27 11.05
N PRO A 145 0.59 -7.18 11.00
CA PRO A 145 -0.37 -7.34 12.10
C PRO A 145 -0.87 -8.77 12.33
N ILE A 146 -0.33 -9.77 11.63
CA ILE A 146 -0.82 -11.16 11.74
C ILE A 146 -0.22 -11.87 12.95
N VAL A 147 1.03 -11.54 13.30
CA VAL A 147 1.81 -12.17 14.37
C VAL A 147 2.23 -11.13 15.40
N HIS A 148 1.97 -11.40 16.69
CA HIS A 148 2.25 -10.45 17.77
C HIS A 148 3.21 -10.97 18.85
N THR A 149 3.33 -12.29 19.01
CA THR A 149 4.13 -12.92 20.06
C THR A 149 5.61 -12.65 19.84
N SER A 150 6.29 -12.18 20.90
CA SER A 150 7.75 -12.00 20.88
C SER A 150 8.44 -13.31 20.48
N GLY A 151 9.45 -13.21 19.61
CA GLY A 151 10.17 -14.36 19.07
C GLY A 151 9.50 -15.05 17.87
N CYS A 152 8.26 -14.70 17.53
CA CYS A 152 7.55 -15.23 16.35
C CYS A 152 7.61 -14.31 15.12
N PHE A 153 8.16 -13.11 15.23
CA PHE A 153 8.33 -12.18 14.10
C PHE A 153 9.75 -11.62 14.03
N ASP A 154 10.13 -11.15 12.85
CA ASP A 154 11.42 -10.52 12.57
C ASP A 154 11.45 -9.07 13.11
N PRO A 155 12.29 -8.77 14.12
CA PRO A 155 12.42 -7.41 14.63
C PRO A 155 13.02 -6.42 13.62
N ALA A 156 13.85 -6.89 12.67
CA ALA A 156 14.46 -6.01 11.67
C ALA A 156 13.41 -5.48 10.68
N HIS A 157 12.58 -6.35 10.13
CA HIS A 157 11.49 -5.95 9.23
C HIS A 157 10.42 -5.12 9.96
N ASP A 158 10.10 -5.45 11.22
CA ASP A 158 9.15 -4.63 12.00
C ASP A 158 9.65 -3.20 12.24
N ALA A 159 10.94 -3.04 12.57
CA ALA A 159 11.56 -1.73 12.70
C ALA A 159 11.58 -0.96 11.36
N PHE A 160 11.85 -1.66 10.25
CA PHE A 160 11.77 -1.08 8.91
C PHE A 160 10.37 -0.54 8.60
N LYS A 161 9.30 -1.33 8.83
CA LYS A 161 7.92 -0.88 8.60
C LYS A 161 7.60 0.41 9.36
N LYS A 162 8.02 0.49 10.64
CA LYS A 162 7.83 1.69 11.47
C LYS A 162 8.58 2.90 10.90
N PHE A 163 9.82 2.70 10.43
CA PHE A 163 10.61 3.74 9.80
C PHE A 163 10.00 4.22 8.47
N ALA A 164 9.57 3.30 7.61
CA ALA A 164 9.13 3.61 6.25
C ALA A 164 7.74 4.25 6.20
N ALA A 165 6.84 3.90 7.11
CA ALA A 165 5.43 4.30 7.09
C ALA A 165 5.17 5.81 6.86
N PRO A 166 5.91 6.77 7.47
CA PRO A 166 5.68 8.19 7.23
C PRO A 166 5.95 8.66 5.80
N PHE A 167 6.75 7.93 5.02
CA PHE A 167 7.14 8.31 3.66
C PHE A 167 6.24 7.71 2.58
N LEU A 168 5.36 6.77 2.94
CA LEU A 168 4.55 5.99 2.01
C LEU A 168 3.13 6.56 1.95
N ALA A 169 2.60 6.69 0.74
CA ALA A 169 1.20 7.03 0.49
C ALA A 169 0.36 5.75 0.29
N ASN A 170 0.94 4.74 -0.35
CA ASN A 170 0.31 3.44 -0.55
C ASN A 170 1.36 2.32 -0.61
N VAL A 171 0.93 1.10 -0.29
CA VAL A 171 1.73 -0.12 -0.36
C VAL A 171 0.86 -1.25 -0.91
N VAL A 172 1.31 -1.89 -1.98
CA VAL A 172 0.68 -3.12 -2.50
C VAL A 172 1.60 -4.30 -2.22
N VAL A 173 1.03 -5.36 -1.65
CA VAL A 173 1.75 -6.59 -1.31
C VAL A 173 1.06 -7.78 -1.94
N PHE A 174 1.83 -8.67 -2.56
CA PHE A 174 1.30 -9.88 -3.17
C PHE A 174 2.26 -11.05 -3.00
N ASP A 175 1.74 -12.17 -2.48
CA ASP A 175 2.55 -13.33 -2.14
C ASP A 175 2.05 -14.56 -2.90
N PHE A 176 2.99 -15.37 -3.37
CA PHE A 176 2.67 -16.65 -3.98
C PHE A 176 3.81 -17.65 -3.84
N THR A 177 3.43 -18.93 -3.78
CA THR A 177 4.37 -20.05 -3.89
C THR A 177 4.61 -20.34 -5.37
N VAL A 178 5.88 -20.47 -5.75
CA VAL A 178 6.28 -20.81 -7.12
C VAL A 178 5.84 -22.24 -7.43
N LYS A 179 5.24 -22.44 -8.61
CA LYS A 179 4.80 -23.74 -9.11
C LYS A 179 5.77 -24.30 -10.14
#